data_AF-A0A6G1EBU4-F1
#
_entry.id   AF-A0A6G1EBU4-F1
#
_cell.length_a   1.000
_cell.length_b   1.000
_cell.length_c   1.000
_cell.angle_alpha   90.00
_cell.angle_beta   90.00
_cell.angle_gamma   90.00
#
_symmetry.space_group_name_H-M   'P 1'
#
loop_
_entity.id
_entity.type
_entity.pdbx_description
1 polymer ?
#
loop_
_entity_poly.entity_id
_entity_poly.type
_entity_poly.pdbx_seq_one_letter_code
_entity_poly.pdbx_strand_id
1 'polypeptide(L)'
;MEVEEFEATEKAAGGGAVRMMLMDTTEAMILRADAHPSKYRGWTRHKGWMQEHFTISNDCVHWCVPGAVDAWNDMLERHAAHIVKLASYPD
;
A
#
# COMPACT_ATOMS: atom_id res chain seq x y z
N MET A 1 6.19 13.14 3.93
CA MET A 1 5.38 12.23 4.75
C MET A 1 5.72 10.76 4.51
N GLU A 2 5.83 10.24 3.28
CA GLU A 2 6.33 8.86 3.05
C GLU A 2 7.71 8.83 2.38
N VAL A 3 7.85 9.50 1.22
CA VAL A 3 9.14 9.65 0.52
C VAL A 3 10.19 10.36 1.38
N GLU A 4 9.80 11.40 2.11
CA GLU A 4 10.71 12.12 3.02
C GLU A 4 11.24 11.22 4.15
N GLU A 5 10.40 10.34 4.71
CA GLU A 5 10.79 9.40 5.76
C GLU A 5 11.69 8.29 5.19
N PHE A 6 11.38 7.82 3.98
CA PHE A 6 12.25 6.89 3.25
C PHE A 6 13.63 7.50 3.02
N GLU A 7 13.72 8.73 2.51
CA GLU A 7 14.98 9.42 2.28
C GLU A 7 15.78 9.67 3.57
N ALA A 8 15.09 10.03 4.66
CA ALA A 8 15.72 10.19 5.97
C ALA A 8 16.30 8.86 6.47
N THR A 9 15.56 7.77 6.30
CA THR A 9 15.99 6.43 6.70
C THR A 9 17.14 5.91 5.84
N GLU A 10 17.09 6.10 4.52
CA GLU A 10 18.18 5.79 3.58
C GLU A 10 19.47 6.52 3.95
N LYS A 11 19.38 7.84 4.23
CA LYS A 11 20.54 8.64 4.67
C LYS A 11 21.09 8.14 6.00
N ALA A 12 20.21 7.80 6.95
CA ALA A 12 20.60 7.26 8.26
C ALA A 12 21.22 5.85 8.16
N ALA A 13 20.82 5.04 7.17
CA ALA A 13 21.35 3.70 6.95
C ALA A 13 22.81 3.69 6.45
N GLY A 14 23.35 4.83 6.02
CA GLY A 14 24.80 5.06 5.93
C GLY A 14 25.57 4.09 5.02
N GLY A 15 24.91 3.49 4.02
CA GLY A 15 25.56 2.66 3.01
C GLY A 15 26.12 1.30 3.47
N GLY A 16 25.74 0.79 4.64
CA GLY A 16 26.30 -0.46 5.16
C GLY A 16 25.27 -1.36 5.84
N ALA A 17 25.03 -2.53 5.24
CA ALA A 17 24.23 -3.69 5.70
C ALA A 17 22.78 -3.80 5.22
N VAL A 18 22.04 -2.71 5.02
CA VAL A 18 20.63 -2.77 4.57
C VAL A 18 20.44 -1.93 3.31
N ARG A 19 19.89 -2.55 2.26
CA ARG A 19 19.45 -1.86 1.04
C ARG A 19 17.97 -1.56 1.15
N MET A 20 17.60 -0.29 1.23
CA MET A 20 16.20 0.12 1.18
C MET A 20 15.81 0.39 -0.28
N MET A 21 14.57 0.08 -0.63
CA MET A 21 14.01 0.40 -1.95
C MET A 21 12.57 0.84 -1.79
N LEU A 22 12.16 1.82 -2.59
CA LEU A 22 10.78 2.29 -2.63
C LEU A 22 9.99 1.48 -3.67
N MET A 23 8.84 0.93 -3.27
CA MET A 23 7.89 0.31 -4.20
C MET A 23 6.89 1.37 -4.64
N ASP A 24 7.13 2.00 -5.79
CA ASP A 24 6.20 2.97 -6.34
C ASP A 24 4.95 2.27 -6.88
N THR A 25 3.82 2.48 -6.20
CA THR A 25 2.51 1.94 -6.58
C THR A 25 1.59 3.00 -7.17
N THR A 26 2.05 4.25 -7.31
CA THR A 26 1.21 5.43 -7.58
C THR A 26 0.39 5.26 -8.87
N GLU A 27 1.06 4.99 -9.99
CA GLU A 27 0.40 4.81 -11.30
C GLU A 27 -0.57 3.62 -11.28
N ALA A 28 -0.17 2.51 -10.66
CA ALA A 28 -1.02 1.33 -10.56
C ALA A 28 -2.31 1.63 -9.75
N MET A 29 -2.22 2.46 -8.71
CA MET A 29 -3.33 2.76 -7.82
C MET A 29 -4.24 3.87 -8.32
N ILE A 30 -3.72 4.84 -9.07
CA ILE A 30 -4.54 5.86 -9.76
C ILE A 30 -5.53 5.19 -10.71
N LEU A 31 -5.15 4.08 -11.35
CA LEU A 31 -6.01 3.31 -12.23
C LEU A 31 -7.09 2.50 -11.50
N ARG A 32 -7.08 2.46 -10.16
CA ARG A 32 -7.93 1.58 -9.34
C ARG A 32 -8.90 2.32 -8.42
N ALA A 33 -9.40 3.49 -8.82
CA ALA A 33 -10.44 4.21 -8.07
C ALA A 33 -11.69 3.36 -7.75
N ASP A 34 -11.93 2.28 -8.49
CA ASP A 34 -12.99 1.29 -8.27
C ASP A 34 -12.78 0.41 -7.03
N ALA A 35 -11.54 0.27 -6.55
CA ALA A 35 -11.18 -0.67 -5.50
C ALA A 35 -11.36 -0.11 -4.07
N HIS A 36 -11.92 1.09 -3.94
CA HIS A 36 -12.22 1.69 -2.65
C HIS A 36 -13.54 1.15 -2.04
N PRO A 37 -13.63 1.05 -0.70
CA PRO A 37 -14.84 0.59 -0.03
C PRO A 37 -15.99 1.60 -0.11
N SER A 38 -15.72 2.87 -0.46
CA SER A 38 -16.77 3.89 -0.59
C SER A 38 -17.61 3.94 0.70
N LYS A 39 -18.94 3.92 0.59
CA LYS A 39 -19.88 3.86 1.73
C LYS A 39 -19.88 2.53 2.49
N TYR A 40 -19.19 1.50 2.00
CA TYR A 40 -19.22 0.14 2.54
C TYR A 40 -18.11 -0.15 3.56
N ARG A 41 -17.30 0.85 3.92
CA ARG A 41 -16.23 0.73 4.93
C ARG A 41 -16.74 0.23 6.30
N GLY A 42 -18.00 0.52 6.64
CA GLY A 42 -18.60 0.16 7.93
C GLY A 42 -19.43 -1.12 7.86
N TRP A 43 -18.88 -2.23 8.35
CA TRP A 43 -19.68 -3.40 8.75
C TRP A 43 -20.29 -3.12 10.13
N THR A 44 -21.35 -2.32 10.19
CA THR A 44 -21.96 -2.00 11.48
C THR A 44 -22.78 -3.14 12.04
N ARG A 45 -22.58 -3.40 13.33
CA ARG A 45 -23.28 -4.36 14.20
C ARG A 45 -24.81 -4.33 14.14
N HIS A 46 -25.44 -3.26 13.66
CA HIS A 46 -26.86 -3.24 13.26
C HIS A 46 -27.13 -2.25 12.13
N LYS A 47 -28.20 -2.47 11.35
CA LYS A 47 -28.70 -1.51 10.35
C LYS A 47 -29.01 -0.17 11.04
N GLY A 48 -28.37 0.91 10.61
CA GLY A 48 -28.67 2.28 11.05
C GLY A 48 -27.61 2.96 11.92
N TRP A 49 -26.71 2.22 12.59
CA TRP A 49 -25.68 2.83 13.47
C TRP A 49 -24.77 3.82 12.72
N MET A 50 -24.39 3.50 11.48
CA MET A 50 -23.62 4.43 10.64
C MET A 50 -24.43 5.68 10.29
N GLN A 51 -25.74 5.57 10.04
CA GLN A 51 -26.58 6.73 9.70
C GLN A 51 -26.88 7.61 10.92
N GLU A 52 -26.88 7.04 12.11
CA GLU A 52 -27.18 7.72 13.37
C GLU A 52 -25.98 8.52 13.90
N HIS A 53 -24.77 8.02 13.73
CA HIS A 53 -23.56 8.62 14.31
C HIS A 53 -22.58 9.22 13.30
N PHE A 54 -22.72 8.91 12.01
CA PHE A 54 -21.78 9.36 10.98
C PHE A 54 -22.51 9.86 9.73
N THR A 55 -22.06 11.00 9.20
CA THR A 55 -22.35 11.33 7.81
C THR A 55 -21.62 10.30 6.96
N ILE A 56 -22.35 9.46 6.21
CA ILE A 56 -21.73 8.44 5.35
C ILE A 56 -20.98 9.16 4.23
N SER A 57 -19.69 9.45 4.46
CA SER A 57 -18.76 9.88 3.42
C SER A 57 -18.22 8.65 2.69
N ASN A 58 -17.97 8.79 1.40
CA ASN A 58 -17.27 7.75 0.66
C ASN A 58 -15.83 7.70 1.16
N ASP A 59 -15.41 6.53 1.65
CA ASP A 59 -14.00 6.28 1.90
C ASP A 59 -13.27 6.06 0.57
N CYS A 60 -12.40 7.01 0.25
CA CYS A 60 -11.55 7.01 -0.95
C CYS A 60 -10.06 6.85 -0.58
N VAL A 61 -9.74 6.45 0.65
CA VAL A 61 -8.36 6.30 1.14
C VAL A 61 -8.02 4.82 1.33
N HIS A 62 -8.96 4.04 1.87
CA HIS A 62 -8.74 2.62 2.13
C HIS A 62 -9.12 1.77 0.92
N TRP A 63 -8.75 0.50 0.94
CA TRP A 63 -8.98 -0.43 -0.17
C TRP A 63 -9.83 -1.62 0.30
N CYS A 64 -10.72 -2.09 -0.57
CA CYS A 64 -11.40 -3.37 -0.38
C CYS A 64 -10.40 -4.53 -0.46
N VAL A 65 -10.71 -5.61 0.27
CA VAL A 65 -9.99 -6.89 0.20
C VAL A 65 -11.00 -8.03 -0.01
N PRO A 66 -10.81 -8.93 -0.99
CA PRO A 66 -9.75 -8.93 -2.00
C PRO A 66 -9.86 -7.73 -2.96
N GLY A 67 -8.75 -7.26 -3.53
CA GLY A 67 -8.73 -6.03 -4.33
C GLY A 67 -7.35 -5.46 -4.65
N ALA A 68 -7.24 -4.13 -4.69
CA ALA A 68 -6.02 -3.43 -5.11
C ALA A 68 -4.79 -3.75 -4.25
N VAL A 69 -4.99 -4.09 -2.97
CA VAL A 69 -3.92 -4.51 -2.06
C VAL A 69 -3.26 -5.82 -2.52
N ASP A 70 -4.01 -6.72 -3.17
CA ASP A 70 -3.44 -7.96 -3.69
C ASP A 70 -2.41 -7.67 -4.80
N ALA A 71 -2.65 -6.62 -5.61
CA ALA A 71 -1.69 -6.18 -6.62
C ALA A 71 -0.39 -5.64 -5.99
N TRP A 72 -0.45 -4.98 -4.83
CA TRP A 72 0.75 -4.58 -4.09
C TRP A 72 1.55 -5.79 -3.61
N ASN A 73 0.87 -6.84 -3.12
CA ASN A 73 1.53 -8.06 -2.68
C ASN A 73 2.23 -8.75 -3.86
N ASP A 74 1.57 -8.85 -5.01
CA ASP A 74 2.16 -9.41 -6.24
C ASP A 74 3.38 -8.61 -6.71
N MET A 75 3.30 -7.27 -6.66
CA MET A 75 4.42 -6.40 -6.97
C MET A 75 5.57 -6.64 -5.99
N LEU A 76 5.30 -6.68 -4.70
CA LEU A 76 6.30 -6.89 -3.66
C LEU A 76 7.00 -8.25 -3.82
N GLU A 77 6.24 -9.31 -4.06
CA GLU A 77 6.78 -10.66 -4.28
C GLU A 77 7.74 -10.67 -5.48
N ARG A 78 7.34 -10.06 -6.60
CA ARG A 78 8.18 -9.95 -7.80
C ARG A 78 9.45 -9.15 -7.56
N HIS A 79 9.35 -8.02 -6.85
CA HIS A 79 10.52 -7.20 -6.49
C HIS A 79 11.46 -8.00 -5.58
N ALA A 80 10.95 -8.64 -4.53
CA ALA A 80 11.74 -9.45 -3.62
C ALA A 80 12.48 -10.58 -4.37
N ALA A 81 11.78 -11.30 -5.25
CA ALA A 81 12.38 -12.35 -6.08
C ALA A 81 13.50 -11.80 -6.99
N HIS A 82 13.30 -10.62 -7.58
CA HIS A 82 14.31 -9.99 -8.42
C HIS A 82 15.55 -9.57 -7.62
N ILE A 83 15.38 -9.00 -6.44
CA ILE A 83 16.50 -8.62 -5.54
C ILE A 83 17.31 -9.84 -5.14
N VAL A 84 16.64 -10.92 -4.71
CA VAL A 84 17.31 -12.16 -4.28
C VAL A 84 18.12 -12.75 -5.44
N LYS A 85 17.59 -12.69 -6.67
CA LYS A 85 18.31 -13.12 -7.87
C LYS A 85 19.57 -12.29 -8.11
N LEU A 86 19.47 -10.95 -8.04
CA LEU A 86 20.61 -10.05 -8.20
C LEU A 86 21.68 -10.24 -7.11
N ALA A 87 21.25 -10.49 -5.86
CA ALA A 87 22.17 -10.74 -4.75
C ALA A 87 22.89 -12.10 -4.87
N SER A 88 22.28 -13.08 -5.54
CA SER A 88 22.86 -14.43 -5.73
C SER A 88 23.84 -14.51 -6.90
N TYR A 89 23.77 -13.59 -7.86
CA TYR A 89 24.64 -13.51 -9.03
C TYR A 89 25.23 -12.10 -9.18
N PRO A 90 26.14 -11.70 -8.29
CA PRO A 90 26.91 -10.47 -8.49
C PRO A 90 27.92 -10.70 -9.63
N ASP A 91 27.83 -9.92 -10.69
CA ASP A 91 28.88 -9.80 -11.71
C ASP A 91 30.17 -9.19 -11.10
#